data_AF-A0A656K350-F1
#
_entry.id   AF-A0A656K350-F1
#
_cell.length_a   1.000
_cell.length_b   1.000
_cell.length_c   1.000
_cell.angle_alpha   90.00
_cell.angle_beta   90.00
_cell.angle_gamma   90.00
#
_symmetry.space_group_name_H-M   'P 1'
#
loop_
_entity.id
_entity.type
_entity.pdbx_description
1 polymer ?
#
loop_
_entity_poly.entity_id
_entity_poly.type
_entity_poly.pdbx_seq_one_letter_code
_entity_poly.pdbx_strand_id
1 'polypeptide(L)' 'AFIEGYRSATAGIAHAWKDAKGEDAALELFTLEKAAYEVIYEAENRPAWLAVPLQGLRGLLQPSDGEPI' A
#
# COMPACT_ATOMS: atom_id res chain seq x y z
N ALA A 1 -1.40 5.09 -12.97
CA ALA A 1 -2.68 5.64 -13.48
C ALA A 1 -3.59 6.10 -12.34
N PHE A 2 -4.01 5.21 -11.43
CA PHE A 2 -4.93 5.58 -10.34
C PHE A 2 -4.37 6.66 -9.39
N ILE A 3 -3.19 6.41 -8.79
CA ILE A 3 -2.57 7.35 -7.83
C ILE A 3 -2.33 8.73 -8.45
N GLU A 4 -1.82 8.76 -9.69
CA GLU A 4 -1.62 10.01 -10.42
C GLU A 4 -2.93 10.78 -10.67
N GLY A 5 -4.00 10.06 -11.02
CA GLY A 5 -5.33 10.64 -11.18
C GLY A 5 -5.89 11.17 -9.85
N TYR A 6 -5.68 10.44 -8.75
CA TYR A 6 -6.07 10.88 -7.42
C TYR A 6 -5.35 12.18 -7.04
N ARG A 7 -4.02 12.22 -7.16
CA ARG A 7 -3.19 13.41 -6.92
C ARG A 7 -3.67 14.62 -7.73
N SER A 8 -3.92 14.42 -9.02
CA SER A 8 -4.43 15.46 -9.90
C SER A 8 -5.80 15.99 -9.45
N ALA A 9 -6.71 15.09 -9.07
CA ALA A 9 -8.04 15.46 -8.62
C ALA A 9 -8.05 16.15 -7.24
N THR A 10 -7.09 15.83 -6.36
CA THR A 10 -7.02 16.39 -5.00
C THR A 10 -6.08 17.59 -4.87
N ALA A 11 -5.38 18.00 -5.92
CA ALA A 11 -4.39 19.08 -5.89
C ALA A 11 -4.91 20.43 -5.34
N GLY A 12 -6.21 20.69 -5.44
CA GLY A 12 -6.85 21.91 -4.93
C GLY A 12 -7.44 21.80 -3.51
N ILE A 13 -7.39 20.62 -2.88
CA ILE A 13 -7.91 20.43 -1.53
C ILE A 13 -6.88 20.95 -0.53
N ALA A 14 -7.33 21.76 0.44
CA ALA A 14 -6.47 22.29 1.50
C ALA A 14 -6.00 21.16 2.43
N HIS A 15 -4.91 20.50 2.06
CA HIS A 15 -4.21 19.51 2.84
C HIS A 15 -2.75 19.48 2.35
N ALA A 16 -1.80 19.45 3.29
CA ALA A 16 -0.39 19.32 2.97
C ALA A 16 0.25 18.34 3.95
N TRP A 17 0.98 17.38 3.41
CA TRP A 17 1.85 16.54 4.21
C TRP A 17 2.98 17.38 4.78
N LYS A 18 3.33 17.14 6.05
CA LYS A 18 4.46 17.81 6.69
C LYS A 18 5.80 17.38 6.08
N ASP A 19 5.90 16.10 5.72
CA ASP A 19 7.05 15.51 5.04
C ASP A 19 6.74 15.35 3.54
N ALA A 20 7.73 15.59 2.68
CA ALA A 20 7.57 15.48 1.23
C ALA A 20 7.25 14.05 0.78
N LYS A 21 7.68 13.03 1.53
CA LYS A 21 7.36 11.61 1.32
C LYS A 21 6.14 11.14 2.13
N GLY A 22 5.45 12.05 2.85
CA GLY A 22 4.39 11.67 3.78
C GLY A 22 3.21 10.94 3.13
N GLU A 23 2.84 11.34 1.91
CA GLU A 23 1.79 10.66 1.14
C GLU A 23 2.17 9.22 0.80
N ASP A 24 3.37 9.04 0.24
CA ASP A 24 3.87 7.72 -0.18
C ASP A 24 4.04 6.80 1.04
N ALA A 25 4.62 7.31 2.13
CA ALA A 25 4.78 6.56 3.38
C ALA A 25 3.43 6.13 3.99
N ALA A 26 2.42 7.01 3.96
CA ALA A 26 1.08 6.66 4.42
C ALA A 26 0.44 5.60 3.52
N LEU A 27 0.59 5.73 2.20
CA LEU A 27 0.08 4.75 1.24
C LEU A 27 0.72 3.37 1.45
N GLU A 28 2.03 3.31 1.64
CA GLU A 28 2.77 2.08 1.95
C GLU A 28 2.26 1.45 3.26
N LEU A 29 2.16 2.24 4.33
CA LEU A 29 1.68 1.78 5.64
C LEU A 29 0.27 1.18 5.58
N PHE A 30 -0.69 1.89 4.97
CA PHE A 30 -2.06 1.40 4.88
C PHE A 30 -2.20 0.21 3.93
N THR A 31 -1.36 0.12 2.89
CA THR A 31 -1.33 -1.07 2.02
C THR A 31 -0.78 -2.29 2.76
N LEU A 32 0.27 -2.10 3.58
CA LEU A 32 0.81 -3.15 4.45
C LEU A 32 -0.24 -3.64 5.45
N GLU A 33 -0.92 -2.73 6.13
CA GLU A 33 -1.99 -3.04 7.07
C GLU A 33 -3.11 -3.86 6.39
N LYS A 34 -3.55 -3.43 5.20
CA LYS A 34 -4.58 -4.13 4.44
C LYS A 34 -4.14 -5.54 4.03
N ALA A 35 -2.91 -5.69 3.54
CA ALA A 35 -2.38 -7.00 3.15
C ALA A 35 -2.28 -7.94 4.35
N ALA A 36 -1.81 -7.46 5.51
CA ALA A 36 -1.74 -8.26 6.74
C ALA A 36 -3.12 -8.71 7.21
N TYR A 37 -4.11 -7.81 7.18
CA TYR A 37 -5.50 -8.15 7.48
C TYR A 37 -6.04 -9.23 6.53
N GLU A 38 -5.81 -9.09 5.23
CA GLU A 38 -6.28 -10.07 4.23
C GLU A 38 -5.61 -11.43 4.37
N VAL A 39 -4.33 -11.50 4.74
CA VAL A 39 -3.66 -12.78 5.00
C VAL A 39 -4.37 -13.55 6.10
N ILE A 40 -4.67 -12.89 7.23
CA ILE A 40 -5.38 -13.52 8.35
C ILE A 40 -6.80 -13.92 7.91
N TYR A 41 -7.51 -12.99 7.28
CA TYR A 41 -8.89 -13.22 6.87
C TYR A 41 -9.02 -14.38 5.86
N GLU A 42 -8.21 -14.41 4.81
CA GLU A 42 -8.29 -15.44 3.78
C GLU A 42 -7.80 -16.80 4.29
N ALA A 43 -6.81 -16.84 5.19
CA ALA A 43 -6.39 -18.07 5.84
C ALA A 43 -7.53 -18.72 6.65
N GLU A 44 -8.38 -17.91 7.30
CA GLU A 44 -9.50 -18.40 8.11
C GLU A 44 -10.77 -18.68 7.30
N ASN A 45 -11.03 -17.90 6.23
CA ASN A 45 -12.34 -17.90 5.57
C ASN A 45 -12.32 -18.46 4.14
N ARG A 46 -11.23 -18.29 3.38
CA ARG A 46 -11.12 -18.78 1.98
C ARG A 46 -9.68 -19.18 1.66
N PRO A 47 -9.17 -20.31 2.19
CA PRO A 47 -7.76 -20.68 2.04
C PRO A 47 -7.24 -20.74 0.60
N ALA A 48 -8.12 -21.01 -0.38
CA ALA A 48 -7.77 -21.00 -1.81
C ALA A 48 -7.36 -19.60 -2.34
N TRP A 49 -7.77 -18.52 -1.67
CA TRP A 49 -7.46 -17.13 -2.04
C TRP A 49 -6.21 -16.58 -1.34
N LEU A 50 -5.65 -17.30 -0.35
CA LEU A 50 -4.52 -16.85 0.47
C LEU A 50 -3.29 -16.43 -0.35
N ALA A 51 -3.09 -17.04 -1.53
CA ALA A 51 -1.98 -16.67 -2.43
C ALA A 51 -2.03 -15.20 -2.88
N VAL A 52 -3.22 -14.59 -2.98
CA VAL A 52 -3.39 -13.20 -3.46
C VAL A 52 -2.79 -12.19 -2.49
N PRO A 53 -3.20 -12.10 -1.21
CA PRO A 53 -2.62 -11.13 -0.28
C PRO A 53 -1.15 -11.43 0.05
N LEU A 54 -0.71 -12.70 0.00
CA LEU A 54 0.71 -13.05 0.15
C LEU A 54 1.58 -12.50 -0.99
N GLN A 55 1.08 -12.52 -2.23
CA GLN A 55 1.78 -11.90 -3.36
C GLN A 55 1.85 -10.38 -3.22
N GLY A 56 0.75 -9.76 -2.77
CA GLY A 56 0.72 -8.32 -2.45
C GLY A 56 1.74 -7.94 -1.39
N LEU A 57 1.75 -8.67 -0.26
CA LEU A 57 2.71 -8.46 0.83
C LEU A 57 4.16 -8.63 0.37
N ARG A 58 4.46 -9.66 -0.43
CA ARG A 58 5.80 -9.85 -1.01
C ARG A 58 6.22 -8.66 -1.86
N GLY A 59 5.30 -8.07 -2.63
CA GLY A 59 5.58 -6.88 -3.44
C GLY A 59 5.96 -5.66 -2.61
N LEU A 60 5.34 -5.47 -1.44
CA LEU A 60 5.66 -4.36 -0.53
C LEU A 60 7.01 -4.50 0.17
N LEU A 61 7.49 -5.74 0.34
CA LEU A 61 8.78 -6.02 0.97
C LEU A 61 9.96 -5.94 -0.01
N GLN A 62 9.69 -5.75 -1.30
CA GLN A 62 10.73 -5.47 -2.28
C GLN A 62 11.11 -4.00 -2.18
N PRO A 63 12.41 -3.66 -2.05
CA PRO A 63 12.85 -2.28 -2.08
C PRO A 63 12.34 -1.62 -3.37
N SER A 64 11.78 -0.42 -3.26
CA SER A 64 11.66 0.45 -4.42
C SER A 64 13.08 0.76 -4.93
N ASP A 65 13.28 0.73 -6.24
CA ASP A 65 14.59 0.84 -6.88
C ASP A 65 15.42 2.01 -6.28
N GLY A 66 16.35 1.71 -5.36
CA GLY A 66 17.31 2.68 -4.83
C GLY A 66 17.61 2.70 -3.32
N GLU A 67 16.85 2.01 -2.45
CA GLU A 67 17.10 2.04 -1.00
C GLU A 67 17.68 0.70 -0.49
N PRO A 68 18.89 0.66 0.09
CA PRO A 68 19.44 -0.57 0.67
C PRO A 68 18.74 -0.91 1.98
N ILE A 69 18.62 -2.22 2.25
CA ILE A 69 18.07 -2.80 3.49
C ILE A 69 18.95 -2.45 4.70
#